data_AF-A0A8T1A685-F1
#
_entry.id   AF-A0A8T1A685-F1
#
_cell.length_a   1.000
_cell.length_b   1.000
_cell.length_c   1.000
_cell.angle_alpha   90.00
_cell.angle_beta   90.00
_cell.angle_gamma   90.00
#
_symmetry.space_group_name_H-M   'P 1'
#
loop_
_entity.id
_entity.type
_entity.pdbx_description
1 polymer ?
#
loop_
_entity_poly.entity_id
_entity_poly.type
_entity_poly.pdbx_seq_one_letter_code
_entity_poly.pdbx_strand_id
1 'polypeptide(L)'
;MGEPRNKKFAGVTVNVTDDDQTLGKVWVMQSKKSIAYNPETMLVVCILFVALILCGWFTIYLLSRKLSRPIRQVAHAAEQIRNGNYEVNLDLNTREREMNDLVESFREMSIRLQQLEEWRALSLAGVTHELKTPVTSIKGLVMAVRDDIVSPEEAKEFLDIALKESERMERMVADLLDYNAMSAGSVAVRRERIDLNLLVGEIVYQWKIAYEDKSPEIELHTPPGTLYTIGDALRIQQIMVNLLNNGLQAAASDQAAVFHIRLRAEADKLFVDVQDN
;
A
#
# COMPACT_ATOMS: atom_id res chain seq x y z
N MET A 1 38.57 71.67 41.73
CA MET A 1 38.03 70.44 41.12
C MET A 1 38.93 69.31 41.59
N GLY A 2 38.44 68.43 42.46
CA GLY A 2 39.24 67.36 43.04
C GLY A 2 38.33 66.20 43.40
N GLU A 3 38.35 65.14 42.59
CA GLU A 3 37.65 63.90 42.90
C GLU A 3 38.22 63.30 44.19
N PRO A 4 37.39 62.96 45.19
CA PRO A 4 37.85 62.09 46.26
C PRO A 4 38.11 60.69 45.69
N ARG A 5 39.38 60.28 45.76
CA ARG A 5 39.96 59.01 45.28
C ARG A 5 39.50 57.81 46.13
N ASN A 6 38.22 57.68 46.43
CA ASN A 6 37.63 56.52 47.11
C ASN A 6 36.61 55.83 46.21
N LYS A 7 37.02 54.74 45.55
CA LYS A 7 36.21 53.96 44.60
C LYS A 7 34.89 53.41 45.19
N LYS A 8 34.68 53.47 46.51
CA LYS A 8 33.54 52.88 47.22
C LYS A 8 32.31 53.80 47.37
N PHE A 9 32.45 55.10 47.17
CA PHE A 9 31.38 56.07 47.40
C PHE A 9 31.19 56.96 46.18
N ALA A 10 29.93 57.33 45.90
CA ALA A 10 29.57 58.37 44.95
C ALA A 10 29.12 59.58 45.77
N GLY A 11 29.59 60.77 45.43
CA GLY A 11 29.21 61.98 46.16
C GLY A 11 28.93 63.13 45.22
N VAL A 12 27.97 63.96 45.61
CA VAL A 12 27.62 65.21 44.93
C VAL A 12 27.74 66.33 45.94
N THR A 13 28.31 67.46 45.52
CA THR A 13 28.44 68.65 46.35
C THR A 13 27.42 69.68 45.88
N VAL A 14 26.57 70.13 46.80
CA VAL A 14 25.62 71.21 46.53
C VAL A 14 26.08 72.43 47.32
N ASN A 15 26.15 73.58 46.64
CA ASN A 15 26.46 74.85 47.28
C ASN A 15 25.20 75.38 47.97
N VAL A 16 25.32 75.84 49.21
CA VAL A 16 24.23 76.53 49.90
C VAL A 16 24.50 78.03 49.78
N THR A 17 23.61 78.72 49.05
CA THR A 17 23.65 80.16 48.78
C THR A 17 22.47 80.84 49.44
N ASP A 18 22.71 82.01 50.04
CA ASP A 18 21.70 82.92 50.57
C ASP A 18 22.03 84.32 50.04
N ASP A 19 21.05 85.00 49.43
CA ASP A 19 21.20 86.28 48.72
C ASP A 19 22.49 86.40 47.87
N ASP A 20 22.68 85.45 46.94
CA ASP A 20 23.82 85.35 46.01
C ASP A 20 25.22 85.22 46.64
N GLN A 21 25.33 85.09 47.97
CA GLN A 21 26.57 84.74 48.65
C GLN A 21 26.60 83.26 49.03
N THR A 22 27.68 82.57 48.66
CA THR A 22 27.86 81.15 48.98
C THR A 22 28.29 81.00 50.44
N LEU A 23 27.34 80.64 51.31
CA LEU A 23 27.55 80.46 52.74
C LEU A 23 28.29 79.16 53.08
N GLY A 24 28.21 78.13 52.22
CA GLY A 24 28.90 76.86 52.47
C GLY A 24 28.66 75.78 51.42
N LYS A 25 29.25 74.60 51.65
CA LYS A 25 29.11 73.42 50.77
C LYS A 25 28.66 72.21 51.58
N VAL A 26 27.54 71.61 51.17
CA VAL A 26 27.08 70.34 51.74
C VAL A 26 27.57 69.19 50.85
N TRP A 27 28.22 68.21 51.47
CA TRP A 27 28.69 67.01 50.81
C TRP A 27 27.75 65.87 51.12
N VAL A 28 27.03 65.38 50.11
CA VAL A 28 26.24 64.15 50.23
C VAL A 28 27.07 63.01 49.66
N MET A 29 27.35 62.00 50.47
CA MET A 29 28.10 60.81 50.08
C MET A 29 27.23 59.57 50.26
N GLN A 30 27.06 58.78 49.20
CA GLN A 30 26.35 57.51 49.24
C GLN A 30 27.26 56.37 48.79
N SER A 31 27.15 55.21 49.44
CA SER A 31 27.93 54.02 49.08
C SER A 31 27.51 53.48 47.73
N LYS A 32 28.45 53.27 46.81
CA LYS A 32 28.17 52.64 45.50
C LYS A 32 27.61 51.22 45.65
N LYS A 33 27.92 50.51 46.74
CA LYS A 33 27.31 49.20 47.05
C LYS A 33 25.79 49.30 47.28
N SER A 34 25.31 50.38 47.90
CA SER A 34 23.88 50.61 48.12
C SER A 34 23.13 50.96 46.83
N ILE A 35 23.85 51.46 45.81
CA ILE A 35 23.32 51.80 44.48
C ILE A 35 23.34 50.57 43.57
N ALA A 36 24.38 49.73 43.66
CA ALA A 36 24.58 48.57 42.79
C ALA A 36 23.98 47.26 43.32
N TYR A 37 23.79 47.12 44.63
CA TYR A 37 23.32 45.90 45.27
C TYR A 37 22.11 46.22 46.14
N ASN A 38 20.91 46.10 45.56
CA ASN A 38 19.67 46.08 46.31
C ASN A 38 19.23 44.61 46.43
N PRO A 39 19.28 44.00 47.64
CA PRO A 39 18.98 42.58 47.82
C PRO A 39 17.56 42.21 47.38
N GLU A 40 16.61 43.15 47.46
CA GLU A 40 15.23 42.95 46.98
C GLU A 40 15.19 42.81 45.46
N THR A 41 15.95 43.63 44.73
CA THR A 41 16.02 43.55 43.26
C THR A 41 16.68 42.25 42.78
N MET A 42 17.74 41.79 43.44
CA MET A 42 18.37 40.50 43.10
C MET A 42 17.45 39.32 43.38
N LEU A 43 16.68 39.35 44.47
CA LEU A 43 15.70 38.32 44.80
C LEU A 43 14.62 38.23 43.72
N VAL A 44 14.07 39.38 43.27
CA VAL A 44 13.08 39.40 42.17
C VAL A 44 13.66 38.83 40.89
N VAL A 45 14.89 39.20 40.51
CA VAL A 45 15.57 38.66 39.32
C VAL A 45 15.75 37.14 39.43
N CYS A 46 16.19 36.63 40.59
CA CYS A 46 16.32 35.19 40.82
C CYS A 46 14.98 34.46 40.69
N ILE A 47 13.90 35.01 41.25
CA ILE A 47 12.55 34.44 41.12
C ILE A 47 12.12 34.39 39.65
N LEU A 48 12.36 35.46 38.89
CA LEU A 48 12.05 35.49 37.45
C LEU A 48 12.82 34.43 36.67
N PHE A 49 14.11 34.23 36.95
CA PHE A 49 14.91 33.18 36.32
C PHE A 49 14.37 31.78 36.66
N VAL A 50 14.05 31.52 37.92
CA VAL A 50 13.47 30.24 38.35
C VAL A 50 12.12 30.01 37.67
N ALA A 51 11.25 31.03 37.62
CA ALA A 51 9.96 30.94 36.95
C ALA A 51 10.13 30.63 35.45
N LEU A 52 11.08 31.27 34.77
CA LEU A 52 11.36 31.03 33.36
C LEU A 52 11.84 29.60 33.10
N ILE A 53 12.72 29.07 33.96
CA ILE A 53 13.18 27.68 33.89
C ILE A 53 12.02 26.70 34.09
N LEU A 54 11.17 26.94 35.10
CA LEU A 54 10.01 26.09 35.38
C LEU A 54 8.99 26.12 34.24
N CYS A 55 8.69 27.28 33.67
CA CYS A 55 7.85 27.40 32.49
C CYS A 55 8.45 26.66 31.29
N GLY A 56 9.75 26.82 31.03
CA GLY A 56 10.45 26.10 29.97
C GLY A 56 10.35 24.59 30.15
N TRP A 57 10.64 24.09 31.35
CA TRP A 57 10.52 22.66 31.66
C TRP A 57 9.09 22.15 31.48
N PHE A 58 8.10 22.92 31.94
CA PHE A 58 6.68 22.58 31.77
C PHE A 58 6.27 22.52 30.29
N THR A 59 6.70 23.47 29.47
CA THR A 59 6.43 23.46 28.02
C THR A 59 7.06 22.26 27.33
N ILE A 60 8.32 21.91 27.65
CA ILE A 60 9.00 20.74 27.10
C ILE A 60 8.27 19.45 27.51
N TYR A 61 7.84 19.34 28.76
CA TYR A 61 7.09 18.19 29.26
C TYR A 61 5.76 18.01 28.50
N LEU A 62 5.01 19.09 28.26
CA LEU A 62 3.77 19.06 27.49
C LEU A 62 4.02 18.64 26.03
N LEU A 63 5.04 19.20 25.38
CA LEU A 63 5.36 18.90 23.98
C LEU A 63 5.80 17.43 23.81
N SER A 64 6.63 16.92 24.74
CA SER A 64 7.05 15.52 24.77
C SER A 64 5.86 14.56 24.86
N ARG A 65 4.88 14.86 25.72
CA ARG A 65 3.69 14.02 25.88
C ARG A 65 2.76 14.06 24.66
N LYS A 66 2.68 15.20 23.96
CA LYS A 66 1.84 15.37 22.77
C LYS A 66 2.42 14.78 21.48
N LEU A 67 3.75 14.89 21.26
CA LEU A 67 4.38 14.46 20.01
C LEU A 67 5.19 13.17 20.15
N SER A 68 6.10 13.09 21.12
CA SER A 68 7.06 12.00 21.22
C SER A 68 6.41 10.65 21.56
N ARG A 69 5.34 10.67 22.37
CA ARG A 69 4.63 9.45 22.77
C ARG A 69 3.94 8.74 21.58
N PRO A 70 3.08 9.39 20.76
CA PRO A 70 2.42 8.74 19.64
C PRO A 70 3.40 8.29 18.55
N ILE A 71 4.44 9.08 18.25
CA ILE A 71 5.49 8.68 17.28
C ILE A 71 6.17 7.37 17.71
N ARG A 72 6.49 7.25 19.00
CA ARG A 72 7.11 6.03 19.53
C ARG A 72 6.16 4.83 19.46
N GLN A 73 4.85 5.04 19.58
CA GLN A 73 3.86 3.96 19.45
C GLN A 73 3.73 3.49 17.99
N VAL A 74 3.72 4.41 17.01
CA VAL A 74 3.76 4.06 15.58
C VAL A 74 5.08 3.35 15.24
N ALA A 75 6.21 3.79 15.78
CA ALA A 75 7.49 3.12 15.59
C ALA A 75 7.49 1.68 16.14
N HIS A 76 6.95 1.47 17.35
CA HIS A 76 6.78 0.12 17.91
C HIS A 76 5.78 -0.73 17.12
N ALA A 77 4.72 -0.13 16.56
CA ALA A 77 3.80 -0.81 15.66
C ALA A 77 4.49 -1.27 14.38
N ALA A 78 5.31 -0.41 13.78
CA ALA A 78 6.10 -0.76 12.59
C ALA A 78 7.07 -1.92 12.88
N GLU A 79 7.65 -1.96 14.09
CA GLU A 79 8.50 -3.07 14.51
C GLU A 79 7.72 -4.39 14.67
N GLN A 80 6.47 -4.34 15.13
CA GLN A 80 5.60 -5.51 15.19
C GLN A 80 5.26 -6.03 13.79
N ILE A 81 4.93 -5.14 12.85
CA ILE A 81 4.68 -5.48 11.44
C ILE A 81 5.93 -6.14 10.82
N ARG A 82 7.13 -5.59 11.08
CA ARG A 82 8.39 -6.17 10.63
C ARG A 82 8.58 -7.62 11.09
N ASN A 83 8.07 -7.96 12.27
CA ASN A 83 8.15 -9.29 12.85
C ASN A 83 6.95 -10.19 12.45
N GLY A 84 6.09 -9.75 11.52
CA GLY A 84 4.96 -10.50 11.00
C GLY A 84 3.66 -10.37 11.79
N ASN A 85 3.59 -9.47 12.77
CA ASN A 85 2.34 -9.18 13.48
C ASN A 85 1.66 -7.93 12.90
N TYR A 86 0.59 -8.16 12.14
CA TYR A 86 -0.16 -7.10 11.45
C TYR A 86 -1.34 -6.55 12.25
N GLU A 87 -1.76 -7.24 13.32
CA GLU A 87 -2.85 -6.79 14.21
C GLU A 87 -2.35 -5.72 15.19
N VAL A 88 -2.12 -4.52 14.67
CA VAL A 88 -1.65 -3.41 15.51
C VAL A 88 -2.80 -2.44 15.81
N ASN A 89 -3.25 -2.45 17.06
CA ASN A 89 -4.22 -1.47 17.53
C ASN A 89 -3.52 -0.16 17.94
N LEU A 90 -3.63 0.85 17.07
CA LEU A 90 -3.24 2.23 17.36
C LEU A 90 -4.49 3.02 17.80
N ASP A 91 -4.86 2.89 19.08
CA ASP A 91 -5.85 3.76 19.72
C ASP A 91 -5.16 5.06 20.17
N LEU A 92 -4.94 5.93 19.18
CA LEU A 92 -4.29 7.23 19.37
C LEU A 92 -5.32 8.33 19.17
N ASN A 93 -6.00 8.70 20.24
CA ASN A 93 -6.91 9.83 20.23
C ASN A 93 -6.11 11.15 20.33
N THR A 94 -5.46 11.54 19.23
CA THR A 94 -4.66 12.76 19.17
C THR A 94 -5.52 13.91 18.66
N ARG A 95 -5.34 15.13 19.19
CA ARG A 95 -6.08 16.31 18.73
C ARG A 95 -5.44 17.02 17.53
N GLU A 96 -4.17 16.74 17.26
CA GLU A 96 -3.41 17.34 16.18
C GLU A 96 -3.70 16.60 14.87
N ARG A 97 -4.05 17.35 13.81
CA ARG A 97 -4.49 16.79 12.53
C ARG A 97 -3.43 15.93 11.89
N GLU A 98 -2.20 16.42 11.83
CA GLU A 98 -1.05 15.76 11.20
C GLU A 98 -0.73 14.42 11.85
N MET A 99 -0.94 14.30 13.16
CA MET A 99 -0.75 13.03 13.87
C MET A 99 -1.86 12.04 13.55
N ASN A 100 -3.12 12.50 13.49
CA ASN A 100 -4.24 11.65 13.10
C ASN A 100 -4.09 11.14 11.67
N ASP A 101 -3.73 12.01 10.73
CA ASP A 101 -3.49 11.64 9.33
C ASP A 101 -2.38 10.58 9.22
N LEU A 102 -1.29 10.72 10.00
CA LEU A 102 -0.22 9.72 10.06
C LEU A 102 -0.71 8.36 10.60
N VAL A 103 -1.45 8.39 11.70
CA VAL A 103 -1.98 7.16 12.33
C VAL A 103 -2.98 6.47 11.42
N GLU A 104 -3.85 7.23 10.76
CA GLU A 104 -4.83 6.70 9.81
C GLU A 104 -4.15 6.10 8.58
N SER A 105 -3.19 6.81 7.98
CA SER A 105 -2.41 6.31 6.85
C SER A 105 -1.63 5.03 7.21
N PHE A 106 -1.04 4.99 8.42
CA PHE A 106 -0.34 3.80 8.91
C PHE A 106 -1.30 2.64 9.15
N ARG A 107 -2.48 2.89 9.73
CA ARG A 107 -3.53 1.89 9.94
C ARG A 107 -4.03 1.32 8.62
N GLU A 108 -4.26 2.17 7.62
CA GLU A 108 -4.68 1.73 6.30
C GLU A 108 -3.59 0.86 5.64
N MET A 109 -2.32 1.27 5.75
CA MET A 109 -1.19 0.47 5.27
C MET A 109 -1.10 -0.88 5.99
N SER A 110 -1.26 -0.94 7.31
CA SER A 110 -1.18 -2.19 8.07
C SER A 110 -2.29 -3.17 7.69
N ILE A 111 -3.53 -2.67 7.51
CA ILE A 111 -4.66 -3.48 7.05
C ILE A 111 -4.41 -4.03 5.65
N ARG A 112 -3.93 -3.20 4.72
CA ARG A 112 -3.61 -3.65 3.35
C ARG A 112 -2.51 -4.70 3.34
N LEU A 113 -1.47 -4.55 4.16
CA LEU A 113 -0.40 -5.54 4.30
C LEU A 113 -0.92 -6.85 4.88
N GLN A 114 -1.78 -6.80 5.91
CA GLN A 114 -2.41 -7.99 6.48
C GLN A 114 -3.20 -8.75 5.42
N GLN A 115 -4.06 -8.05 4.68
CA GLN A 115 -4.88 -8.64 3.61
C GLN A 115 -4.00 -9.28 2.52
N LEU A 116 -2.89 -8.63 2.17
CA LEU A 116 -1.95 -9.15 1.18
C LEU A 116 -1.28 -10.44 1.65
N GLU A 117 -0.83 -10.51 2.91
CA GLU A 117 -0.22 -11.73 3.46
C GLU A 117 -1.24 -12.85 3.69
N GLU A 118 -2.45 -12.55 4.16
CA GLU A 118 -3.54 -13.53 4.26
C GLU A 118 -3.89 -14.11 2.89
N TRP A 119 -4.02 -13.24 1.89
CA TRP A 119 -4.30 -13.66 0.52
C TRP A 119 -3.14 -14.49 -0.06
N ARG A 120 -1.89 -14.09 0.18
CA ARG A 120 -0.71 -14.86 -0.23
C ARG A 120 -0.70 -16.26 0.39
N ALA A 121 -0.99 -16.36 1.69
CA ALA A 121 -1.05 -17.63 2.41
C ALA A 121 -2.18 -18.52 1.88
N LEU A 122 -3.38 -17.96 1.68
CA LEU A 122 -4.52 -18.67 1.12
C LEU A 122 -4.24 -19.18 -0.30
N SER A 123 -3.63 -18.34 -1.14
CA SER A 123 -3.24 -18.70 -2.50
C SER A 123 -2.22 -19.84 -2.51
N LEU A 124 -1.16 -19.76 -1.69
CA LEU A 124 -0.18 -20.84 -1.59
C LEU A 124 -0.79 -22.16 -1.11
N ALA A 125 -1.68 -22.09 -0.11
CA ALA A 125 -2.38 -23.26 0.40
C ALA A 125 -3.31 -23.88 -0.65
N GLY A 126 -4.11 -23.05 -1.33
CA GLY A 126 -5.03 -23.46 -2.39
C GLY A 126 -4.30 -24.12 -3.56
N VAL A 127 -3.26 -23.47 -4.08
CA VAL A 127 -2.42 -24.00 -5.17
C VAL A 127 -1.79 -25.34 -4.78
N THR A 128 -1.26 -25.44 -3.56
CA THR A 128 -0.64 -26.69 -3.10
C THR A 128 -1.66 -27.82 -3.06
N HIS A 129 -2.89 -27.54 -2.61
CA HIS A 129 -3.95 -28.54 -2.58
C HIS A 129 -4.39 -28.94 -3.99
N GLU A 130 -4.58 -27.97 -4.88
CA GLU A 130 -4.99 -28.23 -6.27
C GLU A 130 -3.93 -28.97 -7.09
N LEU A 131 -2.64 -28.77 -6.81
CA LEU A 131 -1.54 -29.52 -7.44
C LEU A 131 -1.36 -30.92 -6.84
N LYS A 132 -1.65 -31.12 -5.55
CA LYS A 132 -1.47 -32.43 -4.89
C LYS A 132 -2.37 -33.51 -5.49
N THR A 133 -3.59 -33.16 -5.85
CA THR A 133 -4.58 -34.07 -6.43
C THR A 133 -4.13 -34.68 -7.77
N PRO A 134 -3.79 -33.89 -8.82
CA PRO A 134 -3.30 -34.44 -10.09
C PRO A 134 -1.98 -35.18 -9.93
N VAL A 135 -1.06 -34.69 -9.08
CA VAL A 135 0.21 -35.40 -8.79
C VAL A 135 -0.04 -36.79 -8.20
N THR A 136 -0.99 -36.91 -7.27
CA THR A 136 -1.34 -38.20 -6.65
C THR A 136 -2.00 -39.13 -7.68
N SER A 137 -2.86 -38.59 -8.55
CA SER A 137 -3.53 -39.33 -9.62
C SER A 137 -2.54 -39.85 -10.65
N ILE A 138 -1.67 -38.99 -11.20
CA ILE A 138 -0.60 -39.35 -12.13
C ILE A 138 0.28 -40.44 -11.52
N LYS A 139 0.71 -40.27 -10.27
CA LYS A 139 1.52 -41.27 -9.58
C LYS A 139 0.81 -42.62 -9.49
N GLY A 140 -0.48 -42.62 -9.14
CA GLY A 140 -1.30 -43.84 -9.07
C GLY A 140 -1.40 -44.56 -10.40
N LEU A 141 -1.73 -43.84 -11.47
CA LEU A 141 -1.86 -44.35 -12.83
C LEU A 141 -0.53 -44.92 -13.34
N VAL A 142 0.57 -44.17 -13.18
CA VAL A 142 1.91 -44.61 -13.60
C VAL A 142 2.39 -45.82 -12.80
N MET A 143 2.10 -45.89 -11.49
CA MET A 143 2.43 -47.08 -10.68
C MET A 143 1.65 -48.31 -11.13
N ALA A 144 0.36 -48.17 -11.44
CA ALA A 144 -0.47 -49.28 -11.91
C ALA A 144 0.05 -49.87 -13.24
N VAL A 145 0.50 -49.00 -14.14
CA VAL A 145 1.15 -49.41 -15.40
C VAL A 145 2.52 -50.05 -15.15
N ARG A 146 3.36 -49.44 -14.30
CA ARG A 146 4.71 -49.95 -14.00
C ARG A 146 4.69 -51.32 -13.32
N ASP A 147 3.72 -51.55 -12.44
CA ASP A 147 3.62 -52.77 -11.64
C ASP A 147 2.81 -53.88 -12.36
N ASP A 148 2.55 -53.71 -13.66
CA ASP A 148 1.78 -54.63 -14.52
C ASP A 148 0.40 -55.02 -13.93
N ILE A 149 -0.23 -54.09 -13.19
CA ILE A 149 -1.53 -54.31 -12.53
C ILE A 149 -2.69 -54.23 -13.55
N VAL A 150 -2.49 -53.48 -14.64
CA VAL A 150 -3.48 -53.22 -15.70
C VAL A 150 -3.10 -53.92 -17.00
N SER A 151 -4.10 -54.18 -17.85
CA SER A 151 -3.87 -54.77 -19.18
C SER A 151 -3.10 -53.82 -20.11
N PRO A 152 -2.46 -54.32 -21.19
CA PRO A 152 -1.75 -53.47 -22.16
C PRO A 152 -2.63 -52.40 -22.80
N GLU A 153 -3.92 -52.70 -23.02
CA GLU A 153 -4.91 -51.77 -23.56
C GLU A 153 -5.24 -50.67 -22.55
N GLU A 154 -5.48 -51.02 -21.27
CA GLU A 154 -5.73 -50.07 -20.19
C GLU A 154 -4.49 -49.23 -19.85
N ALA A 155 -3.28 -49.79 -20.01
CA ALA A 155 -2.05 -49.07 -19.76
C ALA A 155 -1.90 -47.83 -20.64
N LYS A 156 -2.33 -47.91 -21.90
CA LYS A 156 -2.33 -46.78 -22.82
C LYS A 156 -3.31 -45.70 -22.37
N GLU A 157 -4.53 -46.08 -21.99
CA GLU A 157 -5.54 -45.16 -21.47
C GLU A 157 -5.07 -44.46 -20.18
N PHE A 158 -4.42 -45.19 -19.27
CA PHE A 158 -3.90 -44.64 -18.02
C PHE A 158 -2.76 -43.63 -18.25
N LEU A 159 -1.89 -43.90 -19.24
CA LEU A 159 -0.85 -42.96 -19.65
C LEU A 159 -1.45 -41.72 -20.31
N ASP A 160 -2.51 -41.86 -21.11
CA ASP A 160 -3.21 -40.72 -21.73
C ASP A 160 -3.89 -39.83 -20.66
N ILE A 161 -4.51 -40.43 -19.64
CA ILE A 161 -5.07 -39.70 -18.50
C ILE A 161 -3.96 -38.98 -17.72
N ALA A 162 -2.83 -39.65 -17.46
CA ALA A 162 -1.70 -39.05 -16.77
C ALA A 162 -1.10 -37.86 -17.54
N LEU A 163 -1.00 -37.98 -18.88
CA LEU A 163 -0.55 -36.89 -19.74
C LEU A 163 -1.50 -35.68 -19.67
N LYS A 164 -2.81 -35.93 -19.73
CA LYS A 164 -3.83 -34.87 -19.62
C LYS A 164 -3.79 -34.13 -18.28
N GLU A 165 -3.55 -34.83 -17.17
CA GLU A 165 -3.37 -34.18 -15.87
C GLU A 165 -2.06 -33.38 -15.78
N SER A 166 -0.99 -33.83 -16.46
CA SER A 166 0.25 -33.06 -16.56
C SER A 166 0.06 -31.75 -17.34
N GLU A 167 -0.64 -31.79 -18.48
CA GLU A 167 -0.99 -30.59 -19.27
C GLU A 167 -1.90 -29.63 -18.49
N ARG A 168 -2.79 -30.18 -17.65
CA ARG A 168 -3.63 -29.36 -16.76
C ARG A 168 -2.78 -28.66 -15.69
N MET A 169 -1.82 -29.36 -15.08
CA MET A 169 -0.91 -28.77 -14.12
C MET A 169 -0.05 -27.67 -14.75
N GLU A 170 0.45 -27.88 -15.98
CA GLU A 170 1.22 -26.87 -16.72
C GLU A 170 0.42 -25.58 -16.90
N ARG A 171 -0.85 -25.69 -17.33
CA ARG A 171 -1.75 -24.55 -17.44
C ARG A 171 -1.97 -23.85 -16.10
N MET A 172 -2.21 -24.60 -15.02
CA MET A 172 -2.39 -24.03 -13.68
C MET A 172 -1.14 -23.26 -13.21
N VAL A 173 0.06 -23.77 -13.48
CA VAL A 173 1.31 -23.07 -13.14
C VAL A 173 1.47 -21.79 -13.99
N ALA A 174 1.15 -21.86 -15.27
CA ALA A 174 1.18 -20.68 -16.15
C ALA A 174 0.21 -19.59 -15.66
N ASP A 175 -1.03 -19.95 -15.32
CA ASP A 175 -2.04 -19.02 -14.81
C ASP A 175 -1.58 -18.35 -13.50
N LEU A 176 -0.91 -19.09 -12.61
CA LEU A 176 -0.36 -18.55 -11.36
C LEU A 176 0.80 -17.59 -11.60
N LEU A 177 1.67 -17.86 -12.57
CA LEU A 177 2.76 -16.96 -12.93
C LEU A 177 2.23 -15.68 -13.56
N ASP A 178 1.26 -15.80 -14.47
CA ASP A 178 0.56 -14.66 -15.08
C ASP A 178 -0.11 -13.80 -14.01
N TYR A 179 -0.83 -14.42 -13.07
CA TYR A 179 -1.46 -13.71 -11.97
C TYR A 179 -0.44 -12.96 -11.10
N ASN A 180 0.66 -13.62 -10.70
CA ASN A 180 1.68 -12.99 -9.86
C ASN A 180 2.33 -11.79 -10.57
N ALA A 181 2.58 -11.89 -11.87
CA ALA A 181 3.05 -10.76 -12.66
C ALA A 181 2.02 -9.61 -12.70
N MET A 182 0.73 -9.91 -12.85
CA MET A 182 -0.34 -8.91 -12.81
C MET A 182 -0.41 -8.20 -11.47
N SER A 183 -0.37 -8.96 -10.37
CA SER A 183 -0.44 -8.44 -8.99
C SER A 183 0.76 -7.58 -8.62
N ALA A 184 1.95 -7.94 -9.10
CA ALA A 184 3.17 -7.15 -8.92
C ALA A 184 3.22 -5.87 -9.80
N GLY A 185 2.22 -5.64 -10.64
CA GLY A 185 2.19 -4.52 -11.58
C GLY A 185 3.24 -4.62 -12.69
N SER A 186 3.83 -5.80 -12.91
CA SER A 186 4.92 -6.04 -13.85
C SER A 186 4.46 -6.48 -15.24
N VAL A 187 3.15 -6.49 -15.50
CA VAL A 187 2.61 -6.82 -16.83
C VAL A 187 2.78 -5.64 -17.79
N ALA A 188 3.72 -5.80 -18.71
CA ALA A 188 3.83 -4.92 -19.86
C ALA A 188 2.67 -5.19 -20.83
N VAL A 189 1.72 -4.27 -20.91
CA VAL A 189 0.66 -4.27 -21.93
C VAL A 189 1.23 -3.63 -23.19
N ARG A 190 1.29 -4.39 -24.29
CA ARG A 190 1.66 -3.81 -25.58
C ARG A 190 0.52 -2.94 -26.08
N ARG A 191 0.84 -1.77 -26.61
CA ARG A 191 -0.15 -0.86 -27.20
C ARG A 191 0.06 -0.81 -28.70
N GLU A 192 -0.74 -1.57 -29.42
CA GLU A 192 -0.76 -1.60 -30.87
C GLU A 192 -2.16 -1.25 -31.39
N ARG A 193 -2.21 -0.82 -32.65
CA ARG A 193 -3.48 -0.56 -33.34
C ARG A 193 -4.06 -1.89 -33.79
N ILE A 194 -5.25 -2.21 -33.32
CA ILE A 194 -5.92 -3.51 -33.53
C ILE A 194 -7.22 -3.27 -34.29
N ASP A 195 -7.48 -4.08 -35.31
CA ASP A 195 -8.79 -4.23 -35.91
C ASP A 195 -9.58 -5.29 -35.11
N LEU A 196 -10.54 -4.85 -34.30
CA LEU A 196 -11.31 -5.74 -33.43
C LEU A 196 -12.20 -6.71 -34.20
N ASN A 197 -12.73 -6.31 -35.35
CA ASN A 197 -13.58 -7.19 -36.16
C ASN A 197 -12.74 -8.36 -36.70
N LEU A 198 -11.54 -8.06 -37.22
CA LEU A 198 -10.62 -9.08 -37.69
C LEU A 198 -10.13 -9.98 -36.54
N LEU A 199 -9.65 -9.38 -35.45
CA LEU A 199 -9.09 -10.12 -34.31
C LEU A 199 -10.12 -11.09 -33.70
N VAL A 200 -11.33 -10.60 -33.38
CA VAL A 200 -12.38 -11.46 -32.80
C VAL A 200 -12.81 -12.55 -33.79
N GLY A 201 -12.91 -12.22 -35.08
CA GLY A 201 -13.21 -13.20 -36.12
C GLY A 201 -12.18 -14.33 -36.20
N GLU A 202 -10.88 -13.99 -36.17
CA GLU A 202 -9.79 -14.96 -36.17
C GLU A 202 -9.80 -15.85 -34.92
N ILE A 203 -10.00 -15.26 -33.74
CA ILE A 203 -10.07 -16.00 -32.47
C ILE A 203 -11.23 -17.01 -32.50
N VAL A 204 -12.43 -16.56 -32.87
CA VAL A 204 -13.63 -17.40 -32.91
C VAL A 204 -13.46 -18.54 -33.93
N TYR A 205 -12.88 -18.25 -35.09
CA TYR A 205 -12.61 -19.25 -36.11
C TYR A 205 -11.63 -20.33 -35.63
N GLN A 206 -10.48 -19.91 -35.08
CA GLN A 206 -9.48 -20.84 -34.55
C GLN A 206 -10.03 -21.68 -33.39
N TRP A 207 -10.78 -21.05 -32.49
CA TRP A 207 -11.38 -21.74 -31.35
C TRP A 207 -12.41 -22.78 -31.80
N LYS A 208 -13.24 -22.46 -32.80
CA LYS A 208 -14.22 -23.40 -33.36
C LYS A 208 -13.55 -24.64 -33.96
N ILE A 209 -12.42 -24.48 -34.65
CA ILE A 209 -11.65 -25.62 -35.19
C ILE A 209 -11.11 -26.49 -34.06
N ALA A 210 -10.56 -25.88 -33.00
CA ALA A 210 -9.96 -26.61 -31.88
C ALA A 210 -10.97 -27.47 -31.09
N TYR A 211 -12.27 -27.15 -31.16
CA TYR A 211 -13.34 -27.84 -30.44
C TYR A 211 -14.43 -28.41 -31.35
N GLU A 212 -14.10 -28.70 -32.61
CA GLU A 212 -15.04 -29.23 -33.61
C GLU A 212 -15.73 -30.52 -33.14
N ASP A 213 -15.00 -31.39 -32.43
CA ASP A 213 -15.52 -32.64 -31.85
C ASP A 213 -16.67 -32.44 -30.84
N LYS A 214 -16.75 -31.26 -30.23
CA LYS A 214 -17.80 -30.89 -29.26
C LYS A 214 -18.98 -30.15 -29.90
N SER A 215 -18.91 -29.87 -31.20
CA SER A 215 -19.96 -29.21 -31.99
C SER A 215 -20.56 -27.93 -31.36
N PRO A 216 -19.76 -26.94 -30.92
CA PRO A 216 -20.30 -25.70 -30.38
C PRO A 216 -20.96 -24.84 -31.48
N GLU A 217 -22.13 -24.27 -31.19
CA GLU A 217 -22.78 -23.29 -32.05
C GLU A 217 -22.31 -21.88 -31.65
N ILE A 218 -21.85 -21.08 -32.60
CA ILE A 218 -21.36 -19.73 -32.34
C ILE A 218 -21.99 -18.77 -33.34
N GLU A 219 -22.69 -17.76 -32.82
CA GLU A 219 -23.22 -16.65 -33.59
C GLU A 219 -22.39 -15.39 -33.32
N LEU A 220 -21.61 -14.96 -34.33
CA LEU A 220 -20.80 -13.75 -34.25
C LEU A 220 -21.48 -12.59 -34.99
N HIS A 221 -21.85 -11.56 -34.24
CA HIS A 221 -22.38 -10.31 -34.77
C HIS A 221 -21.32 -9.21 -34.71
N THR A 222 -20.89 -8.76 -35.89
CA THR A 222 -19.98 -7.62 -36.04
C THR A 222 -20.71 -6.44 -36.67
N PRO A 223 -20.44 -5.19 -36.22
CA PRO A 223 -21.03 -4.02 -36.85
C PRO A 223 -20.37 -3.76 -38.21
N PRO A 224 -21.08 -3.13 -39.15
CA PRO A 224 -20.53 -2.81 -40.47
C PRO A 224 -19.37 -1.82 -40.37
N GLY A 225 -18.27 -2.11 -41.06
CA GLY A 225 -17.05 -1.29 -41.09
C GLY A 225 -15.90 -1.88 -40.27
N THR A 226 -14.83 -1.11 -40.12
CA THR A 226 -13.65 -1.51 -39.34
C THR A 226 -13.65 -0.84 -37.98
N LEU A 227 -13.50 -1.62 -36.91
CA LEU A 227 -13.40 -1.11 -35.55
C LEU A 227 -11.94 -1.13 -35.10
N TYR A 228 -11.32 0.05 -35.02
CA TYR A 228 -9.95 0.17 -34.51
C TYR A 228 -9.93 0.48 -33.01
N THR A 229 -9.07 -0.22 -32.28
CA THR A 229 -8.73 0.07 -30.89
C THR A 229 -7.21 0.13 -30.68
N ILE A 230 -6.78 0.67 -29.55
CA ILE A 230 -5.39 0.58 -29.09
C ILE A 230 -5.35 -0.38 -27.90
N GLY A 231 -4.63 -1.48 -28.04
CA GLY A 231 -4.57 -2.51 -27.00
C GLY A 231 -3.47 -3.53 -27.26
N ASP A 232 -3.56 -4.67 -26.59
CA ASP A 232 -2.66 -5.82 -26.75
C ASP A 232 -3.48 -6.97 -27.35
N ALA A 233 -3.23 -7.34 -28.62
CA ALA A 233 -4.04 -8.34 -29.32
C ALA A 233 -3.96 -9.71 -28.63
N LEU A 234 -2.78 -10.06 -28.11
CA LEU A 234 -2.55 -11.33 -27.43
C LEU A 234 -3.36 -11.42 -26.13
N ARG A 235 -3.46 -10.31 -25.37
CA ARG A 235 -4.27 -10.28 -24.16
C ARG A 235 -5.77 -10.34 -24.45
N ILE A 236 -6.23 -9.67 -25.51
CA ILE A 236 -7.64 -9.77 -25.94
C ILE A 236 -7.95 -11.21 -26.36
N GLN A 237 -7.06 -11.85 -27.13
CA GLN A 237 -7.17 -13.27 -27.48
C GLN A 237 -7.24 -14.16 -26.24
N GLN A 238 -6.36 -13.95 -25.26
CA GLN A 238 -6.35 -14.72 -24.01
C GLN A 238 -7.68 -14.57 -23.25
N ILE A 239 -8.22 -13.34 -23.14
CA ILE A 239 -9.52 -13.08 -22.50
C ILE A 239 -10.64 -13.82 -23.24
N MET A 240 -10.71 -13.68 -24.56
CA MET A 240 -11.75 -14.31 -25.38
C MET A 240 -11.70 -15.84 -25.29
N VAL A 241 -10.51 -16.43 -25.43
CA VAL A 241 -10.32 -17.89 -25.32
C VAL A 241 -10.70 -18.38 -23.93
N ASN A 242 -10.34 -17.65 -22.87
CA ASN A 242 -10.72 -18.01 -21.50
C ASN A 242 -12.23 -17.97 -21.29
N LEU A 243 -12.93 -16.94 -21.79
CA LEU A 243 -14.39 -16.85 -21.70
C LEU A 243 -15.08 -18.00 -22.45
N LEU A 244 -14.64 -18.30 -23.68
CA LEU A 244 -15.21 -19.38 -24.48
C LEU A 244 -14.95 -20.76 -23.86
N ASN A 245 -13.75 -21.01 -23.35
CA ASN A 245 -13.41 -22.24 -22.65
C ASN A 245 -14.27 -22.43 -21.39
N ASN A 246 -14.47 -21.36 -20.61
CA ASN A 246 -15.30 -21.39 -19.41
C ASN A 246 -16.76 -21.71 -19.74
N GLY A 247 -17.35 -21.05 -20.74
CA GLY A 247 -18.73 -21.34 -21.15
C GLY A 247 -18.88 -22.75 -21.73
N LEU A 248 -17.88 -23.26 -22.47
CA LEU A 248 -17.91 -24.63 -23.00
C LEU A 248 -17.84 -25.67 -21.88
N GLN A 249 -17.07 -25.39 -20.83
CA GLN A 249 -16.98 -26.26 -19.66
C GLN A 249 -18.30 -26.28 -18.87
N ALA A 250 -19.02 -25.16 -18.80
CA ALA A 250 -20.33 -25.09 -18.17
C ALA A 250 -21.40 -25.87 -18.96
N ALA A 251 -21.45 -25.68 -20.29
CA ALA A 251 -22.44 -26.29 -21.17
C ALA A 251 -22.37 -27.83 -21.25
N ALA A 252 -21.19 -28.41 -21.02
CA ALA A 252 -20.95 -29.86 -21.08
C ALA A 252 -21.80 -30.71 -20.10
N SER A 253 -22.63 -30.09 -19.26
CA SER A 253 -23.40 -30.77 -18.21
C SER A 253 -24.82 -31.19 -18.60
N ASP A 254 -25.45 -30.67 -19.69
CA ASP A 254 -26.75 -31.19 -20.17
C ASP A 254 -27.31 -30.56 -21.48
N GLN A 255 -26.59 -29.64 -22.16
CA GLN A 255 -27.09 -28.94 -23.36
C GLN A 255 -26.00 -28.70 -24.42
N ALA A 256 -26.41 -28.47 -25.67
CA ALA A 256 -25.49 -27.98 -26.70
C ALA A 256 -25.00 -26.58 -26.33
N ALA A 257 -23.69 -26.34 -26.44
CA ALA A 257 -23.10 -25.04 -26.12
C ALA A 257 -23.41 -24.04 -27.24
N VAL A 258 -24.18 -23.00 -26.92
CA VAL A 258 -24.52 -21.92 -27.86
C VAL A 258 -23.90 -20.62 -27.37
N PHE A 259 -23.05 -20.01 -28.19
CA PHE A 259 -22.38 -18.75 -27.88
C PHE A 259 -22.88 -17.62 -28.79
N HIS A 260 -23.35 -16.53 -28.20
CA HIS A 260 -23.65 -15.30 -28.91
C HIS A 260 -22.55 -14.27 -28.60
N ILE A 261 -21.78 -13.90 -29.63
CA ILE A 261 -20.70 -12.92 -29.53
C ILE A 261 -21.12 -11.67 -30.28
N ARG A 262 -21.17 -10.52 -29.60
CA ARG A 262 -21.59 -9.25 -30.21
C ARG A 262 -20.54 -8.17 -30.00
N LEU A 263 -20.07 -7.58 -31.10
CA LEU A 263 -19.28 -6.36 -31.08
C LEU A 263 -20.19 -5.14 -31.19
N ARG A 264 -19.99 -4.15 -30.31
CA ARG A 264 -20.72 -2.87 -30.34
C ARG A 264 -19.79 -1.71 -30.12
N ALA A 265 -20.06 -0.59 -30.77
CA ALA A 265 -19.41 0.68 -30.52
C ALA A 265 -20.44 1.64 -29.95
N GLU A 266 -20.20 2.16 -28.73
CA GLU A 266 -21.07 3.14 -28.09
C GLU A 266 -20.22 4.31 -27.59
N ALA A 267 -20.49 5.51 -28.12
CA ALA A 267 -19.76 6.75 -27.82
C ALA A 267 -18.23 6.58 -27.92
N ASP A 268 -17.53 6.58 -26.78
CA ASP A 268 -16.05 6.49 -26.66
C ASP A 268 -15.56 5.08 -26.30
N LYS A 269 -16.43 4.06 -26.36
CA LYS A 269 -16.10 2.69 -25.93
C LYS A 269 -16.49 1.65 -26.97
N LEU A 270 -15.70 0.58 -26.98
CA LEU A 270 -15.94 -0.62 -27.77
C LEU A 270 -16.27 -1.75 -26.80
N PHE A 271 -17.30 -2.51 -27.13
CA PHE A 271 -17.81 -3.62 -26.34
C PHE A 271 -17.67 -4.91 -27.14
N VAL A 272 -17.21 -5.95 -26.46
CA VAL A 272 -17.22 -7.33 -26.95
C VAL A 272 -18.02 -8.13 -25.93
N ASP A 273 -19.26 -8.43 -26.28
CA ASP A 273 -20.15 -9.22 -25.43
C ASP A 273 -20.00 -10.69 -25.81
N VAL A 274 -19.81 -11.56 -24.83
CA VAL A 274 -19.81 -13.03 -24.99
C VAL A 274 -20.89 -13.56 -24.07
N GLN A 275 -21.90 -14.23 -24.62
CA GLN A 275 -23.03 -14.79 -23.90
C GLN A 275 -23.15 -16.29 -24.24
N ASP A 276 -23.30 -17.13 -23.21
CA ASP A 276 -23.67 -18.54 -23.30
C ASP A 276 -25.15 -18.77 -22.91
N ASN A 277 -25.64 -20.01 -23.11
CA ASN A 277 -27.03 -20.43 -22.89
C ASN A 277 -27.35 -20.97 -21.49
#